data_AF-A0A2M9BGG3-F1
#
_entry.id   AF-A0A2M9BGG3-F1
#
_cell.length_a   1.000
_cell.length_b   1.000
_cell.length_c   1.000
_cell.angle_alpha   90.00
_cell.angle_beta   90.00
_cell.angle_gamma   90.00
#
_symmetry.space_group_name_H-M   'P 1'
#
loop_
_entity.id
_entity.type
_entity.pdbx_description
1 polymer ?
#
loop_
_entity_poly.entity_id
_entity_poly.type
_entity_poly.pdbx_seq_one_letter_code
_entity_poly.pdbx_strand_id
1 'polypeptide(L)'
;MAGSATRAGRTLIVVGLLAVAAVAVVVVWMVVDLFRASGPGTAQFEPSLPLVAGLRADGDALVVDPGTPCESVDQLWLLFRSDDAPSVRTVLDADAPQTVDSFTVGADLPGFTVREPLPPGFDWRDYDAVDLGTDSATGFAGTTSVELQPVVDGATEHAGDDTFYVTDAGWLTHDEILAGNTEEFLTMCTPDPAREQR
;
A
#
# COMPACT_ATOMS: atom_id res chain seq x y z
N MET A 1 36.61 -22.68 -78.77
CA MET A 1 35.54 -23.66 -79.05
C MET A 1 35.34 -24.50 -77.81
N ALA A 2 34.09 -24.64 -77.36
CA ALA A 2 33.47 -25.61 -76.42
C ALA A 2 34.33 -26.17 -75.26
N GLY A 3 33.90 -26.22 -74.00
CA GLY A 3 32.55 -26.21 -73.46
C GLY A 3 32.45 -27.26 -72.35
N SER A 4 32.06 -26.80 -71.15
CA SER A 4 31.24 -27.49 -70.14
C SER A 4 31.74 -28.77 -69.45
N ALA A 5 32.04 -28.64 -68.15
CA ALA A 5 32.01 -29.73 -67.17
C ALA A 5 30.74 -29.63 -66.30
N THR A 6 30.02 -30.75 -66.20
CA THR A 6 28.73 -30.90 -65.52
C THR A 6 28.88 -31.20 -64.03
N ARG A 7 28.02 -30.55 -63.26
CA ARG A 7 27.73 -30.58 -61.82
C ARG A 7 26.97 -31.86 -61.42
N ALA A 8 27.29 -32.48 -60.28
CA ALA A 8 26.30 -33.17 -59.42
C ALA A 8 26.93 -33.60 -58.08
N GLY A 9 26.32 -33.23 -56.95
CA GLY A 9 26.73 -33.72 -55.63
C GLY A 9 26.42 -32.77 -54.48
N ARG A 10 25.16 -32.34 -54.33
CA ARG A 10 24.76 -31.48 -53.20
C ARG A 10 23.26 -31.56 -52.95
N THR A 11 22.78 -32.69 -52.41
CA THR A 11 21.35 -32.83 -52.07
C THR A 11 21.07 -33.59 -50.76
N LEU A 12 22.01 -34.36 -50.21
CA LEU A 12 21.69 -35.26 -49.10
C LEU A 12 21.95 -34.74 -47.67
N ILE A 13 22.62 -33.60 -47.47
CA ILE A 13 23.03 -33.15 -46.13
C ILE A 13 21.99 -32.21 -45.46
N VAL A 14 21.08 -31.60 -46.24
CA VAL A 14 20.22 -30.52 -45.71
C VAL A 14 19.02 -31.04 -44.90
N VAL A 15 18.59 -32.29 -45.11
CA VAL A 15 17.36 -32.81 -44.48
C VAL A 15 17.57 -33.20 -43.01
N GLY A 16 18.77 -33.65 -42.62
CA GLY A 16 19.04 -34.09 -41.24
C GLY A 16 19.16 -32.96 -40.20
N LEU A 17 19.69 -31.80 -40.59
CA LEU A 17 19.87 -30.66 -39.66
C LEU A 17 18.57 -29.93 -39.32
N LEU A 18 17.58 -29.94 -40.23
CA LEU A 18 16.31 -29.24 -40.01
C LEU A 18 15.44 -29.93 -38.95
N ALA A 19 15.51 -31.25 -38.83
CA ALA A 19 14.70 -31.99 -37.85
C ALA A 19 15.16 -31.76 -36.40
N VAL A 20 16.48 -31.66 -36.16
CA VAL A 20 17.03 -31.48 -34.80
C VAL A 20 16.82 -30.05 -34.28
N ALA A 21 16.91 -29.05 -35.16
CA ALA A 21 16.66 -27.66 -34.79
C ALA A 21 15.18 -27.42 -34.43
N ALA A 22 14.24 -28.06 -35.12
CA ALA A 22 12.82 -27.91 -34.84
C ALA A 22 12.41 -28.46 -33.46
N VAL A 23 12.98 -29.60 -33.05
CA VAL A 23 12.67 -30.23 -31.74
C VAL A 23 13.22 -29.39 -30.58
N ALA A 24 14.42 -28.83 -30.71
CA ALA A 24 15.01 -27.98 -29.67
C ALA A 24 14.20 -26.69 -29.45
N VAL A 25 13.68 -26.07 -30.52
CA VAL A 25 12.85 -24.87 -30.42
C VAL A 25 11.51 -25.16 -29.74
N VAL A 26 10.87 -26.30 -30.04
CA VAL A 26 9.59 -26.68 -29.42
C VAL A 26 9.76 -26.99 -27.92
N VAL A 27 10.84 -27.66 -27.52
CA VAL A 27 11.11 -27.95 -26.10
C VAL A 27 11.43 -26.67 -25.32
N VAL A 28 12.19 -25.74 -25.90
CA VAL A 28 12.46 -24.43 -25.25
C VAL A 28 11.17 -23.63 -25.10
N TRP A 29 10.28 -23.62 -26.09
CA TRP A 29 8.96 -22.98 -25.96
C TRP A 29 8.09 -23.63 -24.88
N MET A 30 8.00 -24.97 -24.83
CA MET A 30 7.21 -25.66 -23.82
C MET A 30 7.75 -25.47 -22.38
N VAL A 31 9.06 -25.37 -22.19
CA VAL A 31 9.64 -25.08 -20.87
C VAL A 31 9.41 -23.63 -20.47
N VAL A 32 9.45 -22.68 -21.41
CA VAL A 32 9.19 -21.25 -21.15
C VAL A 32 7.71 -20.99 -20.81
N ASP A 33 6.77 -21.76 -21.36
CA ASP A 33 5.35 -21.64 -21.01
C ASP A 33 5.00 -22.26 -19.65
N LEU A 34 5.73 -23.28 -19.19
CA LEU A 34 5.48 -23.89 -17.88
C LEU A 34 5.82 -22.95 -16.70
N PHE A 35 6.72 -21.99 -16.88
CA PHE A 35 7.10 -21.02 -15.85
C PHE A 35 6.24 -19.74 -15.82
N ARG A 36 5.35 -19.52 -16.81
CA ARG A 36 4.46 -18.34 -16.83
C ARG A 36 3.09 -18.56 -16.17
N ALA A 37 2.76 -19.79 -15.78
CA ALA A 37 1.45 -20.14 -15.24
C ALA A 37 1.25 -19.85 -13.74
N SER A 38 2.30 -19.42 -13.03
CA SER A 38 2.20 -18.92 -11.66
C SER A 38 1.97 -17.41 -11.69
N GLY A 39 0.71 -17.00 -11.90
CA GLY A 39 0.31 -15.63 -11.61
C GLY A 39 0.59 -15.30 -10.13
N PRO A 40 0.85 -14.01 -9.78
CA PRO A 40 0.96 -13.62 -8.39
C PRO A 40 -0.37 -13.99 -7.71
N GLY A 41 -0.32 -14.93 -6.77
CA GLY A 41 -1.47 -15.18 -5.92
C GLY A 41 -1.77 -13.87 -5.19
N THR A 42 -2.96 -13.31 -5.39
CA THR A 42 -3.48 -12.22 -4.56
C THR A 42 -3.30 -12.64 -3.11
N ALA A 43 -2.65 -11.82 -2.29
CA ALA A 43 -2.42 -12.16 -0.90
C ALA A 43 -3.78 -12.50 -0.29
N GLN A 44 -3.93 -13.70 0.28
CA GLN A 44 -5.22 -14.17 0.77
C GLN A 44 -5.82 -13.31 1.90
N PHE A 45 -5.10 -12.29 2.34
CA PHE A 45 -5.46 -11.30 3.36
C PHE A 45 -5.58 -9.87 2.81
N GLU A 46 -5.46 -9.67 1.49
CA GLU A 46 -5.64 -8.37 0.86
C GLU A 46 -7.12 -7.95 0.94
N PRO A 47 -7.42 -6.77 1.48
CA PRO A 47 -8.77 -6.23 1.53
C PRO A 47 -9.38 -6.08 0.13
N SER A 48 -10.71 -6.19 0.03
CA SER A 48 -11.42 -6.13 -1.26
C SER A 48 -11.35 -4.77 -1.95
N LEU A 49 -11.06 -3.72 -1.20
CA LEU A 49 -10.80 -2.36 -1.65
C LEU A 49 -9.56 -1.80 -0.89
N PRO A 50 -8.87 -0.78 -1.43
CA PRO A 50 -7.75 -0.15 -0.74
C PRO A 50 -8.15 0.36 0.65
N LEU A 51 -7.35 0.10 1.68
CA LEU A 51 -7.53 0.73 2.99
C LEU A 51 -6.91 2.12 2.99
N VAL A 52 -7.64 3.11 3.47
CA VAL A 52 -7.20 4.51 3.49
C VAL A 52 -7.42 5.17 4.85
N ALA A 53 -6.64 6.21 5.11
CA ALA A 53 -6.87 7.21 6.13
C ALA A 53 -6.58 8.59 5.52
N GLY A 54 -7.24 9.62 6.02
CA GLY A 54 -6.99 11.01 5.68
C GLY A 54 -5.87 11.60 6.53
N LEU A 55 -4.98 12.39 5.90
CA LEU A 55 -3.97 13.19 6.58
C LEU A 55 -4.11 14.67 6.25
N ARG A 56 -3.97 15.57 7.22
CA ARG A 56 -3.77 16.99 6.95
C ARG A 56 -2.70 17.60 7.84
N ALA A 57 -2.05 18.64 7.33
CA ALA A 57 -1.24 19.53 8.14
C ALA A 57 -2.13 20.53 8.88
N ASP A 58 -1.84 20.77 10.16
CA ASP A 58 -2.41 21.86 10.96
C ASP A 58 -1.26 22.67 11.59
N GLY A 59 -0.78 23.67 10.85
CA GLY A 59 0.49 24.30 11.16
C GLY A 59 1.64 23.29 11.04
N ASP A 60 2.41 23.11 12.11
CA ASP A 60 3.47 22.09 12.17
C ASP A 60 2.96 20.70 12.60
N ALA A 61 1.69 20.58 12.98
CA ALA A 61 1.11 19.32 13.43
C ALA A 61 0.57 18.48 12.28
N LEU A 62 0.63 17.15 12.40
CA LEU A 62 -0.03 16.21 11.51
C LEU A 62 -1.32 15.72 12.17
N VAL A 63 -2.45 15.88 11.49
CA VAL A 63 -3.76 15.38 11.93
C VAL A 63 -4.14 14.17 11.10
N VAL A 64 -4.61 13.12 11.77
CA VAL A 64 -5.04 11.86 11.17
C VAL A 64 -6.55 11.72 11.32
N ASP A 65 -7.20 11.45 10.20
CA ASP A 65 -8.62 11.08 10.12
C ASP A 65 -8.72 9.61 9.64
N PRO A 66 -9.07 8.66 10.51
CA PRO A 66 -9.31 7.28 10.11
C PRO A 66 -10.54 7.10 9.19
N GLY A 67 -11.38 8.13 9.01
CA GLY A 67 -12.65 8.09 8.30
C GLY A 67 -13.76 7.57 9.21
N THR A 68 -13.97 6.25 9.25
CA THR A 68 -14.89 5.65 10.23
C THR A 68 -14.21 5.58 11.61
N PRO A 69 -14.90 5.93 12.71
CA PRO A 69 -14.35 5.81 14.05
C PRO A 69 -13.81 4.41 14.34
N CYS A 70 -12.60 4.35 14.87
CA CYS A 70 -11.99 3.11 15.30
C CYS A 70 -12.54 2.73 16.67
N GLU A 71 -13.42 1.73 16.73
CA GLU A 71 -14.02 1.28 17.97
C GLU A 71 -13.17 0.24 18.70
N SER A 72 -13.23 0.28 20.04
CA SER A 72 -12.56 -0.68 20.92
C SER A 72 -11.03 -0.76 20.77
N VAL A 73 -10.38 0.33 20.38
CA VAL A 73 -8.92 0.39 20.21
C VAL A 73 -8.23 0.29 21.57
N ASP A 74 -7.27 -0.61 21.68
CA ASP A 74 -6.39 -0.73 22.86
C ASP A 74 -4.93 -0.39 22.56
N GLN A 75 -4.54 -0.36 21.29
CA GLN A 75 -3.26 0.19 20.85
C GLN A 75 -3.41 0.96 19.54
N LEU A 76 -2.74 2.10 19.46
CA LEU A 76 -2.54 2.89 18.24
C LEU A 76 -1.04 3.00 17.99
N TRP A 77 -0.59 2.76 16.77
CA TRP A 77 0.81 2.92 16.41
C TRP A 77 0.96 3.66 15.08
N LEU A 78 2.04 4.44 14.98
CA LEU A 78 2.46 5.09 13.77
C LEU A 78 3.93 4.74 13.52
N LEU A 79 4.27 4.43 12.28
CA LEU A 79 5.63 4.20 11.82
C LEU A 79 5.94 5.13 10.65
N PHE A 80 6.75 6.14 10.92
CA PHE A 80 7.26 7.07 9.92
C PHE A 80 8.47 6.44 9.23
N ARG A 81 8.40 6.34 7.90
CA ARG A 81 9.44 5.73 7.06
C ARG A 81 10.08 6.78 6.17
N SER A 82 11.39 6.68 6.03
CA SER A 82 12.17 7.46 5.08
C SER A 82 13.22 6.57 4.44
N ASP A 83 13.54 6.82 3.18
CA ASP A 83 14.66 6.19 2.50
C ASP A 83 16.02 6.78 2.94
N ASP A 84 16.01 8.02 3.43
CA ASP A 84 17.21 8.79 3.80
C ASP A 84 17.45 8.88 5.32
N ALA A 85 16.50 8.43 6.14
CA ALA A 85 16.57 8.47 7.61
C ALA A 85 16.07 7.18 8.28
N PRO A 86 16.52 6.85 9.50
CA PRO A 86 15.97 5.74 10.26
C PRO A 86 14.46 5.93 10.51
N SER A 87 13.68 4.85 10.39
CA SER A 87 12.25 4.90 10.70
C SER A 87 12.01 5.26 12.17
N VAL A 88 10.96 6.05 12.43
CA VAL A 88 10.54 6.43 13.77
C VAL A 88 9.16 5.85 14.06
N ARG A 89 9.04 5.20 15.20
CA ARG A 89 7.78 4.62 15.67
C ARG A 89 7.30 5.37 16.90
N THR A 90 5.99 5.61 16.97
CA THR A 90 5.30 5.97 18.20
C THR A 90 4.18 4.98 18.47
N VAL A 91 3.98 4.64 19.74
CA VAL A 91 2.93 3.71 20.17
C VAL A 91 2.23 4.25 21.39
N LEU A 92 0.90 4.20 21.33
CA LEU A 92 -0.01 4.62 22.37
C LEU A 92 -0.85 3.42 22.78
N ASP A 93 -0.92 3.14 24.08
CA ASP A 93 -1.76 2.07 24.63
C ASP A 93 -2.90 2.68 25.43
N ALA A 94 -4.06 2.03 25.43
CA ALA A 94 -5.18 2.37 26.29
C ALA A 94 -5.40 1.30 27.37
N ASP A 95 -5.62 1.73 28.61
CA ASP A 95 -5.90 0.82 29.73
C ASP A 95 -7.30 0.17 29.63
N ALA A 96 -8.17 0.76 28.82
CA ALA A 96 -9.50 0.24 28.48
C ALA A 96 -9.81 0.58 27.01
N PRO A 97 -10.63 -0.23 26.31
CA PRO A 97 -10.96 0.02 24.91
C PRO A 97 -11.51 1.43 24.69
N GLN A 98 -10.96 2.16 23.72
CA GLN A 98 -11.35 3.53 23.35
C GLN A 98 -11.96 3.59 21.96
N THR A 99 -12.73 4.65 21.69
CA THR A 99 -13.11 5.04 20.34
C THR A 99 -12.18 6.16 19.88
N VAL A 100 -11.64 6.06 18.67
CA VAL A 100 -10.77 7.08 18.07
C VAL A 100 -11.44 7.61 16.80
N ASP A 101 -11.89 8.86 16.85
CA ASP A 101 -12.52 9.53 15.71
C ASP A 101 -11.50 10.25 14.81
N SER A 102 -10.59 11.03 15.40
CA SER A 102 -9.45 11.68 14.75
C SER A 102 -8.42 12.05 15.82
N PHE A 103 -7.16 12.24 15.45
CA PHE A 103 -6.13 12.62 16.41
C PHE A 103 -4.99 13.42 15.79
N THR A 104 -4.30 14.19 16.62
CA THR A 104 -3.10 14.93 16.24
C THR A 104 -1.85 14.17 16.71
N VAL A 105 -0.92 13.92 15.79
CA VAL A 105 0.33 13.22 16.08
C VAL A 105 1.16 14.01 17.10
N GLY A 106 1.60 13.32 18.16
CA GLY A 106 2.41 13.90 19.23
C GLY A 106 1.65 14.73 20.26
N ALA A 107 0.33 14.91 20.08
CA ALA A 107 -0.54 15.51 21.09
C ALA A 107 -1.07 14.45 22.08
N ASP A 108 -1.54 14.91 23.24
CA ASP A 108 -2.23 14.05 24.20
C ASP A 108 -3.55 13.54 23.60
N LEU A 109 -3.69 12.21 23.49
CA LEU A 109 -4.92 11.54 23.06
C LEU A 109 -5.68 11.02 24.29
N PRO A 110 -6.90 11.51 24.58
CA PRO A 110 -7.64 11.09 25.76
C PRO A 110 -7.84 9.56 25.84
N GLY A 111 -7.61 8.99 27.01
CA GLY A 111 -7.73 7.54 27.24
C GLY A 111 -6.52 6.72 26.82
N PHE A 112 -5.53 7.34 26.19
CA PHE A 112 -4.28 6.69 25.80
C PHE A 112 -3.08 7.21 26.59
N THR A 113 -2.10 6.33 26.78
CA THR A 113 -0.77 6.64 27.30
C THR A 113 0.28 6.34 26.25
N VAL A 114 1.16 7.29 25.99
CA VAL A 114 2.29 7.09 25.07
C VAL A 114 3.29 6.11 25.69
N ARG A 115 3.44 4.92 25.08
CA ARG A 115 4.42 3.89 25.47
C ARG A 115 5.75 4.09 24.77
N GLU A 116 5.73 4.40 23.48
CA GLU A 116 6.92 4.71 22.68
C GLU A 116 6.77 6.16 22.21
N PRO A 117 7.43 7.14 22.86
CA PRO A 117 7.29 8.54 22.48
C PRO A 117 8.10 8.88 21.23
N LEU A 118 7.60 9.86 20.48
CA LEU A 118 8.36 10.49 19.40
C LEU A 118 9.66 11.13 19.96
N PRO A 119 10.78 11.06 19.22
CA PRO A 119 12.03 11.64 19.67
C PRO A 119 11.94 13.17 19.75
N PRO A 120 12.74 13.82 20.62
CA PRO A 120 12.79 15.27 20.69
C PRO A 120 13.17 15.89 19.34
N GLY A 121 12.43 16.91 18.91
CA GLY A 121 12.65 17.59 17.63
C GLY A 121 12.19 16.79 16.41
N PHE A 122 11.39 15.73 16.61
CA PHE A 122 10.73 15.01 15.53
C PHE A 122 9.90 15.95 14.65
N ASP A 123 10.12 15.85 13.34
CA ASP A 123 9.33 16.51 12.31
C ASP A 123 8.84 15.44 11.33
N TRP A 124 7.53 15.32 11.18
CA TRP A 124 6.93 14.33 10.28
C TRP A 124 7.23 14.63 8.81
N ARG A 125 7.56 15.88 8.47
CA ARG A 125 7.85 16.31 7.10
C ARG A 125 9.20 15.80 6.58
N ASP A 126 10.06 15.31 7.48
CA ASP A 126 11.34 14.69 7.13
C ASP A 126 11.19 13.23 6.66
N TYR A 127 9.95 12.71 6.59
CA TYR A 127 9.64 11.33 6.23
C TYR A 127 8.83 11.24 4.93
N ASP A 128 8.97 10.11 4.23
CA ASP A 128 8.35 9.89 2.93
C ASP A 128 6.91 9.37 3.08
N ALA A 129 6.68 8.53 4.09
CA ALA A 129 5.39 7.92 4.37
C ALA A 129 5.18 7.65 5.86
N VAL A 130 3.92 7.48 6.25
CA VAL A 130 3.54 6.98 7.57
C VAL A 130 2.66 5.74 7.41
N ASP A 131 3.04 4.66 8.11
CA ASP A 131 2.16 3.52 8.32
C ASP A 131 1.38 3.76 9.61
N LEU A 132 0.06 3.61 9.53
CA LEU A 132 -0.88 3.80 10.62
C LEU A 132 -1.50 2.46 10.94
N GLY A 133 -1.63 2.14 12.22
CA GLY A 133 -2.40 0.96 12.61
C GLY A 133 -3.02 1.05 13.98
N THR A 134 -4.10 0.30 14.13
CA THR A 134 -4.83 0.09 15.38
C THR A 134 -4.87 -1.39 15.69
N ASP A 135 -4.67 -1.72 16.96
CA ASP A 135 -5.02 -3.04 17.49
C ASP A 135 -6.25 -2.92 18.38
N SER A 136 -7.01 -4.02 18.42
CA SER A 136 -8.18 -4.16 19.25
C SER A 136 -8.36 -5.61 19.67
N ALA A 137 -8.60 -5.84 20.96
CA ALA A 137 -8.94 -7.17 21.48
C ALA A 137 -10.32 -7.67 21.01
N THR A 138 -11.26 -6.77 20.68
CA THR A 138 -12.66 -7.11 20.39
C THR A 138 -13.24 -6.46 19.13
N GLY A 139 -12.53 -5.50 18.55
CA GLY A 139 -12.91 -4.77 17.34
C GLY A 139 -12.03 -5.11 16.15
N PHE A 140 -12.18 -4.33 15.08
CA PHE A 140 -11.38 -4.48 13.87
C PHE A 140 -10.00 -3.83 14.04
N ALA A 141 -8.95 -4.55 13.66
CA ALA A 141 -7.59 -4.02 13.59
C ALA A 141 -7.31 -3.59 12.13
N GLY A 142 -7.00 -2.30 11.95
CA GLY A 142 -6.73 -1.71 10.64
C GLY A 142 -5.25 -1.38 10.47
N THR A 143 -4.74 -1.46 9.25
CA THR A 143 -3.43 -0.91 8.90
C THR A 143 -3.47 -0.31 7.50
N THR A 144 -2.95 0.91 7.36
CA THR A 144 -2.81 1.59 6.07
C THR A 144 -1.51 2.39 6.01
N SER A 145 -1.08 2.73 4.80
CA SER A 145 0.11 3.54 4.53
C SER A 145 -0.29 4.77 3.72
N VAL A 146 0.19 5.94 4.13
CA VAL A 146 -0.08 7.20 3.45
C VAL A 146 1.24 7.93 3.15
N GLU A 147 1.40 8.40 1.92
CA GLU A 147 2.55 9.23 1.51
C GLU A 147 2.42 10.64 2.11
N LEU A 148 3.54 11.17 2.61
CA LEU A 148 3.56 12.45 3.31
C LEU A 148 3.82 13.64 2.37
N GLN A 149 4.52 13.43 1.25
CA GLN A 149 4.83 14.51 0.30
C GLN A 149 3.57 15.24 -0.22
N PRO A 150 2.49 14.56 -0.63
CA PRO A 150 1.26 15.26 -1.05
C PRO A 150 0.63 16.11 0.07
N VAL A 151 0.75 15.67 1.33
CA VAL A 151 0.29 16.43 2.50
C VAL A 151 1.12 17.68 2.69
N VAL A 152 2.44 17.59 2.53
CA VAL A 152 3.36 18.74 2.59
C VAL A 152 3.08 19.74 1.48
N ASP A 153 2.95 19.26 0.24
CA ASP A 153 2.73 20.10 -0.94
C ASP A 153 1.38 20.85 -0.86
N GLY A 154 0.32 20.18 -0.40
CA GLY A 154 -1.01 20.79 -0.27
C GLY A 154 -1.25 21.54 1.03
N ALA A 155 -0.34 21.49 2.01
CA ALA A 155 -0.54 22.07 3.35
C ALA A 155 -0.91 23.56 3.33
N THR A 156 -0.35 24.34 2.39
CA THR A 156 -0.66 25.79 2.29
C THR A 156 -1.97 26.05 1.55
N GLU A 157 -2.28 25.26 0.52
CA GLU A 157 -3.50 25.40 -0.28
C GLU A 157 -4.74 25.01 0.53
N HIS A 158 -4.63 23.94 1.32
CA HIS A 158 -5.70 23.41 2.17
C HIS A 158 -5.60 23.89 3.62
N ALA A 159 -4.85 24.97 3.87
CA ALA A 159 -4.66 25.51 5.21
C ALA A 159 -5.97 26.09 5.76
N GLY A 160 -6.51 25.46 6.82
CA GLY A 160 -7.75 25.89 7.46
C GLY A 160 -9.03 25.37 6.80
N ASP A 161 -8.89 24.58 5.73
CA ASP A 161 -9.97 23.78 5.18
C ASP A 161 -10.07 22.47 5.98
N ASP A 162 -11.29 22.00 6.26
CA ASP A 162 -11.54 20.71 6.91
C ASP A 162 -11.40 19.54 5.90
N THR A 163 -10.31 19.55 5.13
CA THR A 163 -9.99 18.53 4.11
C THR A 163 -8.73 17.76 4.45
N PHE A 164 -8.70 16.50 4.07
CA PHE A 164 -7.63 15.55 4.31
C PHE A 164 -7.18 14.94 3.00
N TYR A 165 -5.88 14.80 2.82
CA TYR A 165 -5.31 14.02 1.74
C TYR A 165 -5.55 12.53 2.00
N VAL A 166 -6.15 11.87 1.02
CA VAL A 166 -6.44 10.44 0.99
C VAL A 166 -5.72 9.84 -0.20
N THR A 167 -4.94 8.78 0.02
CA THR A 167 -4.17 8.11 -1.03
C THR A 167 -5.06 7.76 -2.22
N ASP A 168 -4.60 8.08 -3.43
CA ASP A 168 -5.29 7.90 -4.73
C ASP A 168 -6.61 8.65 -4.92
N ALA A 169 -7.23 9.20 -3.87
CA ALA A 169 -8.49 9.96 -3.94
C ALA A 169 -8.29 11.49 -3.87
N GLY A 170 -7.15 11.95 -3.35
CA GLY A 170 -6.82 13.37 -3.23
C GLY A 170 -7.38 14.01 -1.96
N TRP A 171 -7.64 15.32 -2.01
CA TRP A 171 -8.13 16.09 -0.85
C TRP A 171 -9.65 15.98 -0.73
N LEU A 172 -10.11 15.39 0.38
CA LEU A 172 -11.52 15.14 0.67
C LEU A 172 -11.90 15.68 2.04
N THR A 173 -13.14 16.15 2.19
CA THR A 173 -13.74 16.39 3.52
C THR A 173 -14.03 15.07 4.25
N HIS A 174 -14.19 15.11 5.57
CA HIS A 174 -14.60 13.94 6.34
C HIS A 174 -15.89 13.29 5.81
N ASP A 175 -16.89 14.10 5.44
CA ASP A 175 -18.15 13.60 4.88
C ASP A 175 -17.95 12.90 3.53
N GLU A 176 -17.04 13.40 2.68
CA GLU A 176 -16.68 12.75 1.42
C GLU A 176 -15.91 11.45 1.64
N ILE A 177 -15.04 11.39 2.66
CA ILE A 177 -14.36 10.14 3.07
C ILE A 177 -15.38 9.09 3.50
N LEU A 178 -16.36 9.47 4.32
CA LEU A 178 -17.43 8.58 4.75
C LEU A 178 -18.31 8.13 3.57
N ALA A 179 -18.57 9.02 2.61
CA ALA A 179 -19.35 8.70 1.42
C ALA A 179 -18.64 7.70 0.49
N GLY A 180 -17.31 7.78 0.35
CA GLY A 180 -16.51 6.85 -0.46
C GLY A 180 -16.26 5.49 0.21
N ASN A 181 -16.46 5.39 1.53
CA ASN A 181 -16.26 4.17 2.28
C ASN A 181 -17.14 3.03 1.76
N THR A 182 -16.57 1.83 1.60
CA THR A 182 -17.21 0.61 1.06
C THR A 182 -17.59 0.64 -0.42
N GLU A 183 -17.44 1.79 -1.10
CA GLU A 183 -17.71 1.94 -2.54
C GLU A 183 -16.41 2.08 -3.36
N GLU A 184 -15.51 2.97 -2.92
CA GLU A 184 -14.27 3.32 -3.63
C GLU A 184 -13.03 2.83 -2.88
N PHE A 185 -13.08 2.88 -1.55
CA PHE A 185 -12.04 2.44 -0.63
C PHE A 185 -12.67 1.97 0.68
N LEU A 186 -11.87 1.38 1.57
CA LEU A 186 -12.25 1.12 2.95
C LEU A 186 -11.52 2.10 3.85
N THR A 187 -12.26 2.82 4.67
CA THR A 187 -11.66 3.61 5.76
C THR A 187 -10.94 2.69 6.75
N MET A 188 -9.88 3.16 7.39
CA MET A 188 -8.91 2.34 8.13
C MET A 188 -9.57 1.35 9.11
N CYS A 189 -10.68 1.75 9.73
CA CYS A 189 -11.37 0.97 10.77
C CYS A 189 -12.69 0.34 10.31
N THR A 190 -12.93 0.25 9.00
CA THR A 190 -14.08 -0.46 8.42
C THR A 190 -13.72 -1.90 8.07
N PRO A 191 -14.43 -2.91 8.63
CA PRO A 191 -14.28 -4.29 8.20
C PRO A 191 -14.55 -4.48 6.70
N ASP A 192 -13.82 -5.40 6.07
CA ASP A 192 -14.02 -5.73 4.65
C ASP A 192 -15.35 -6.48 4.44
N PRO A 193 -16.37 -5.89 3.78
CA PRO A 193 -17.69 -6.50 3.61
C PRO A 193 -17.66 -7.77 2.75
N ALA A 194 -16.63 -7.96 1.92
CA ALA A 194 -16.45 -9.18 1.14
C ALA A 194 -15.94 -10.36 1.98
N ARG A 195 -15.46 -10.10 3.21
CA ARG A 195 -14.91 -11.10 4.12
C ARG A 195 -15.81 -11.44 5.29
N GLU A 196 -16.78 -10.59 5.62
CA GLU A 196 -17.79 -10.86 6.65
C GLU A 196 -18.81 -11.96 6.27
N GLN A 197 -18.85 -12.36 5.00
CA GLN A 197 -19.79 -13.38 4.50
C GLN A 197 -19.26 -14.83 4.58
N ARG A 198 -18.20 -15.10 5.36
CA ARG A 198 -17.60 -16.45 5.51
C ARG A 198 -17.80 -17.07 6.89
#